data_AF-A0A929CGA8-F1
#
_entry.id   AF-A0A929CGA8-F1
#
_cell.length_a   1.000
_cell.length_b   1.000
_cell.length_c   1.000
_cell.angle_alpha   90.00
_cell.angle_beta   90.00
_cell.angle_gamma   90.00
#
_symmetry.space_group_name_H-M   'P 1'
#
loop_
_entity.id
_entity.type
_entity.pdbx_description
1 polymer ?
#
loop_
_entity_poly.entity_id
_entity_poly.type
_entity_poly.pdbx_seq_one_letter_code
_entity_poly.pdbx_strand_id
1 'polypeptide(L)'
;MKRPEDIIPTFPEWPRQWMGLQEDVPYGQGLIKVMRPFVEHLIASGLKDKTIRNHMENLWLLGGEIIRDVSMYDEYDVPPDQKLRESVGSDGGPYCRHLDTESEMRSFDTTCRKLHKFFESNI
;
A
#
# COMPACT_ATOMS: atom_id res chain seq x y z
N MET A 1 18.92 -9.55 -6.84
CA MET A 1 18.16 -9.18 -5.63
C MET A 1 16.74 -9.72 -5.80
N LYS A 2 16.12 -10.27 -4.74
CA LYS A 2 14.71 -10.70 -4.80
C LYS A 2 13.82 -9.48 -5.08
N ARG A 3 12.80 -9.65 -5.91
CA ARG A 3 11.85 -8.59 -6.30
C ARG A 3 10.50 -8.76 -5.58
N PRO A 4 9.68 -7.70 -5.47
CA PRO A 4 8.32 -7.80 -4.93
C PRO A 4 7.48 -8.94 -5.55
N GLU A 5 7.60 -9.14 -6.86
CA GLU A 5 6.89 -10.17 -7.62
C GLU A 5 7.28 -11.60 -7.25
N ASP A 6 8.49 -11.79 -6.70
CA ASP A 6 8.94 -13.10 -6.22
C ASP A 6 8.25 -13.46 -4.88
N ILE A 7 7.66 -12.49 -4.18
CA ILE A 7 6.86 -12.68 -2.96
C ILE A 7 5.37 -12.77 -3.31
N ILE A 8 4.83 -11.76 -4.00
CA ILE A 8 3.43 -11.74 -4.48
C ILE A 8 3.44 -11.52 -6.00
N PRO A 9 3.24 -12.57 -6.81
CA PRO A 9 3.31 -12.47 -8.27
C PRO A 9 2.32 -11.48 -8.89
N THR A 10 1.19 -11.26 -8.23
CA THR A 10 0.13 -10.35 -8.70
C THR A 10 0.39 -8.88 -8.36
N PHE A 11 1.50 -8.53 -7.70
CA PHE A 11 1.83 -7.14 -7.34
C PHE A 11 1.64 -6.13 -8.49
N PRO A 12 2.05 -6.41 -9.74
CA PRO A 12 1.83 -5.47 -10.86
C PRO A 12 0.37 -5.37 -11.31
N GLU A 13 -0.46 -6.37 -11.01
CA GLU A 13 -1.86 -6.47 -11.44
C GLU A 13 -2.85 -5.89 -10.42
N TRP A 14 -2.39 -5.55 -9.22
CA TRP A 14 -3.22 -4.95 -8.17
C TRP A 14 -4.07 -3.76 -8.64
N PRO A 15 -3.59 -2.83 -9.49
CA PRO A 15 -4.43 -1.72 -9.98
C PRO A 15 -5.71 -2.19 -10.69
N ARG A 16 -5.65 -3.31 -11.43
CA ARG A 16 -6.85 -3.90 -12.05
C ARG A 16 -7.76 -4.59 -11.04
N GLN A 17 -7.21 -5.07 -9.93
CA GLN A 17 -7.97 -5.76 -8.88
C GLN A 17 -8.69 -4.77 -7.94
N TRP A 18 -8.14 -3.57 -7.76
CA TRP A 18 -8.77 -2.49 -7.01
C TRP A 18 -9.83 -1.71 -7.81
N MET A 19 -9.75 -1.79 -9.14
CA MET A 19 -10.55 -1.01 -10.09
C MET A 19 -12.07 -1.15 -9.85
N GLY A 20 -12.73 -0.03 -9.56
CA GLY A 20 -14.17 0.15 -9.73
C GLY A 20 -14.53 0.87 -11.04
N LEU A 21 -13.70 1.82 -11.48
CA LEU A 21 -13.80 2.60 -12.71
C LEU A 21 -12.52 2.48 -13.53
N GLN A 22 -12.59 2.72 -14.85
CA GLN A 22 -11.40 2.61 -15.72
C GLN A 22 -10.25 3.54 -15.31
N GLU A 23 -10.58 4.68 -14.73
CA GLU A 23 -9.64 5.73 -14.29
C GLU A 23 -8.84 5.31 -13.03
N ASP A 24 -9.33 4.31 -12.27
CA ASP A 24 -8.61 3.76 -11.12
C ASP A 24 -7.32 3.03 -11.51
N VAL A 25 -7.28 2.45 -12.72
CA VAL A 25 -6.12 1.67 -13.16
C VAL A 25 -4.87 2.54 -13.29
N PRO A 26 -4.85 3.65 -14.05
CA PRO A 26 -3.69 4.52 -14.11
C PRO A 26 -3.34 5.13 -12.74
N TYR A 27 -4.33 5.46 -11.90
CA TYR A 27 -4.07 5.95 -10.55
C TYR A 27 -3.37 4.89 -9.67
N GLY A 28 -3.89 3.67 -9.67
CA GLY A 28 -3.33 2.53 -8.95
C GLY A 28 -1.93 2.14 -9.44
N GLN A 29 -1.63 2.30 -10.73
CA GLN A 29 -0.26 2.15 -11.25
C GLN A 29 0.70 3.17 -10.62
N GLY A 30 0.23 4.39 -10.35
CA GLY A 30 0.96 5.38 -9.57
C GLY A 30 1.26 4.90 -8.15
N LEU A 31 0.26 4.37 -7.45
CA LEU A 31 0.45 3.79 -6.10
C LEU A 31 1.49 2.66 -6.11
N ILE A 32 1.44 1.75 -7.08
CA ILE A 32 2.42 0.65 -7.22
C ILE A 32 3.85 1.17 -7.39
N LYS A 33 4.05 2.23 -8.18
CA LYS A 33 5.37 2.85 -8.36
C LYS A 33 5.93 3.39 -7.04
N VAL A 34 5.07 3.95 -6.18
CA VAL A 34 5.48 4.52 -4.88
C VAL A 34 5.66 3.43 -3.82
N MET A 35 4.84 2.38 -3.82
CA MET A 35 4.95 1.26 -2.88
C MET A 35 6.15 0.35 -3.16
N ARG A 36 6.59 0.21 -4.43
CA ARG A 36 7.68 -0.70 -4.82
C ARG A 36 8.99 -0.45 -4.05
N PRO A 37 9.54 0.77 -3.97
CA PRO A 37 10.76 1.04 -3.20
C PRO A 37 10.65 0.63 -1.72
N PHE A 38 9.47 0.78 -1.11
CA PHE A 38 9.24 0.33 0.25
C PHE A 38 9.32 -1.21 0.37
N VAL A 39 8.70 -1.95 -0.57
CA VAL A 39 8.78 -3.41 -0.57
C VAL A 39 10.22 -3.88 -0.83
N GLU A 40 10.95 -3.23 -1.72
CA GLU A 40 12.37 -3.49 -1.96
C GLU A 40 13.22 -3.22 -0.71
N HIS A 41 12.91 -2.16 0.05
CA HIS A 41 13.53 -1.89 1.36
C HIS A 41 13.23 -2.99 2.38
N LEU A 42 11.99 -3.49 2.45
CA LEU A 42 11.65 -4.62 3.33
C LEU A 42 12.45 -5.88 2.96
N ILE A 43 12.61 -6.16 1.66
CA ILE A 43 13.43 -7.28 1.16
C ILE A 43 14.91 -7.07 1.56
N ALA A 44 15.46 -5.88 1.35
CA ALA A 44 16.86 -5.56 1.66
C ALA A 44 17.16 -5.61 3.17
N SER A 45 16.16 -5.37 4.02
CA SER A 45 16.30 -5.42 5.48
C SER A 45 16.44 -6.84 6.07
N GLY A 46 16.39 -7.89 5.24
CA GLY A 46 16.60 -9.28 5.67
C GLY A 46 15.40 -9.91 6.39
N LEU A 47 14.21 -9.32 6.26
CA LEU A 47 12.99 -9.91 6.80
C LEU A 47 12.68 -11.26 6.13
N LYS A 48 12.02 -12.15 6.87
CA LYS A 48 11.54 -13.43 6.33
C LYS A 48 10.44 -13.19 5.30
N ASP A 49 10.39 -14.01 4.25
CA ASP A 49 9.38 -13.92 3.19
C ASP A 49 7.94 -13.88 3.72
N LYS A 50 7.63 -14.65 4.77
CA LYS A 50 6.31 -14.63 5.42
C LYS A 50 5.96 -13.24 5.98
N THR A 51 6.94 -12.55 6.58
CA THR A 51 6.75 -11.21 7.14
C THR A 51 6.59 -10.17 6.04
N ILE A 52 7.38 -10.28 4.96
CA ILE A 52 7.27 -9.39 3.80
C ILE A 52 5.90 -9.58 3.13
N ARG A 53 5.46 -10.83 2.93
CA ARG A 53 4.12 -11.15 2.40
C ARG A 53 3.01 -10.48 3.22
N ASN A 54 3.04 -10.59 4.54
CA ASN A 54 2.05 -9.95 5.40
C ASN A 54 2.04 -8.41 5.25
N HIS A 55 3.21 -7.77 5.14
CA HIS A 55 3.26 -6.34 4.83
C HIS A 55 2.68 -6.03 3.44
N MET A 56 2.97 -6.84 2.42
CA MET A 56 2.41 -6.65 1.09
C MET A 56 0.89 -6.86 1.05
N GLU A 57 0.35 -7.84 1.77
CA GLU A 57 -1.11 -8.04 1.90
C GLU A 57 -1.78 -6.82 2.56
N ASN A 58 -1.15 -6.24 3.58
CA ASN A 58 -1.62 -4.98 4.17
C ASN A 58 -1.51 -3.78 3.21
N LEU A 59 -0.46 -3.71 2.38
CA LEU A 59 -0.36 -2.69 1.32
C LEU A 59 -1.45 -2.87 0.26
N TRP A 60 -1.83 -4.12 -0.05
CA TRP A 60 -2.93 -4.39 -0.96
C TRP A 60 -4.25 -3.81 -0.45
N LEU A 61 -4.52 -3.99 0.85
CA LEU A 61 -5.68 -3.38 1.52
C LEU A 61 -5.63 -1.86 1.49
N LEU A 62 -4.47 -1.27 1.82
CA LEU A 62 -4.26 0.18 1.81
C LEU A 62 -4.53 0.77 0.42
N GLY A 63 -3.99 0.15 -0.63
CA GLY A 63 -4.21 0.59 -2.01
C GLY A 63 -5.69 0.53 -2.41
N GLY A 64 -6.40 -0.53 -1.99
CA GLY A 64 -7.84 -0.65 -2.24
C GLY A 64 -8.67 0.44 -1.56
N GLU A 65 -8.36 0.80 -0.31
CA GLU A 65 -9.04 1.90 0.38
C GLU A 65 -8.74 3.26 -0.24
N ILE A 66 -7.48 3.51 -0.63
CA ILE A 66 -7.12 4.77 -1.31
C ILE A 66 -7.85 4.90 -2.65
N ILE A 67 -7.86 3.84 -3.47
CA ILE A 67 -8.57 3.85 -4.76
C ILE A 67 -10.06 4.09 -4.55
N ARG A 68 -10.67 3.42 -3.57
CA ARG A 68 -12.07 3.62 -3.23
C ARG A 68 -12.35 5.08 -2.85
N ASP A 69 -11.54 5.68 -1.98
CA ASP A 69 -11.74 7.07 -1.55
C ASP A 69 -11.53 8.05 -2.71
N VAL A 70 -10.47 7.87 -3.50
CA VAL A 70 -10.22 8.69 -4.70
C VAL A 70 -11.37 8.62 -5.68
N SER A 71 -11.87 7.41 -5.98
CA SER A 71 -13.02 7.23 -6.88
C SER A 71 -14.31 7.81 -6.32
N MET A 72 -14.54 7.69 -5.00
CA MET A 72 -15.77 8.14 -4.36
C MET A 72 -15.87 9.67 -4.26
N TYR A 73 -14.72 10.35 -4.16
CA TYR A 73 -14.64 11.80 -4.00
C TYR A 73 -14.10 12.53 -5.25
N ASP A 74 -13.85 11.80 -6.34
CA ASP A 74 -13.33 12.34 -7.61
C ASP A 74 -11.97 13.06 -7.44
N GLU A 75 -11.08 12.50 -6.60
CA GLU A 75 -9.81 13.12 -6.21
C GLU A 75 -8.63 12.68 -7.10
N TYR A 76 -8.88 12.33 -8.36
CA TYR A 76 -7.83 11.86 -9.28
C TYR A 76 -6.75 12.90 -9.58
N ASP A 77 -7.05 14.18 -9.36
CA ASP A 77 -6.11 15.29 -9.49
C ASP A 77 -5.04 15.30 -8.39
N VAL A 78 -5.26 14.61 -7.26
CA VAL A 78 -4.26 14.47 -6.19
C VAL A 78 -3.24 13.41 -6.61
N PRO A 79 -1.93 13.74 -6.72
CA PRO A 79 -0.91 12.78 -7.12
C PRO A 79 -0.91 11.52 -6.23
N PRO A 80 -0.75 10.30 -6.81
CA PRO A 80 -0.77 9.06 -6.03
C PRO A 80 0.27 8.99 -4.90
N ASP A 81 1.44 9.63 -5.07
CA ASP A 81 2.46 9.68 -4.02
C ASP A 81 2.04 10.58 -2.86
N GLN A 82 1.46 11.75 -3.16
CA GLN A 82 0.91 12.65 -2.16
C GLN A 82 -0.23 11.96 -1.41
N LYS A 83 -1.19 11.37 -2.14
CA LYS A 83 -2.34 10.70 -1.53
C LYS A 83 -1.90 9.54 -0.62
N LEU A 84 -0.93 8.74 -1.05
CA LEU A 84 -0.40 7.64 -0.24
C LEU A 84 0.31 8.14 1.03
N ARG A 85 1.05 9.25 0.95
CA ARG A 85 1.72 9.88 2.10
C ARG A 85 0.71 10.47 3.10
N GLU A 86 -0.33 11.12 2.61
CA GLU A 86 -1.42 11.67 3.43
C GLU A 86 -2.27 10.58 4.11
N SER A 87 -2.33 9.39 3.50
CA SER A 87 -3.11 8.26 4.03
C SER A 87 -2.42 7.51 5.17
N VAL A 88 -1.15 7.77 5.48
CA VAL A 88 -0.40 7.04 6.52
C VAL A 88 0.31 7.99 7.47
N GLY A 89 0.27 7.66 8.76
CA GLY A 89 0.83 8.48 9.82
C GLY A 89 1.57 7.68 10.90
N SER A 90 2.00 8.41 11.94
CA SER A 90 2.64 7.82 13.12
C SER A 90 1.67 6.97 13.97
N ASP A 91 0.37 7.19 13.82
CA ASP A 91 -0.72 6.44 14.43
C ASP A 91 -1.08 5.17 13.66
N GLY A 92 -1.08 5.20 12.32
CA GLY A 92 -1.47 4.04 11.52
C GLY A 92 -1.83 4.38 10.08
N GLY A 93 -2.78 3.63 9.54
CA GLY A 93 -3.40 3.91 8.24
C GLY A 93 -4.87 4.31 8.39
N PRO A 94 -5.61 4.43 7.27
CA PRO A 94 -7.04 4.66 7.32
C PRO A 94 -7.76 3.44 7.94
N TYR A 95 -9.00 3.63 8.36
CA TYR A 95 -9.85 2.50 8.70
C TYR A 95 -10.03 1.59 7.48
N CYS A 96 -9.74 0.29 7.63
CA CYS A 96 -9.92 -0.70 6.57
C CYS A 96 -11.17 -1.54 6.83
N ARG A 97 -12.18 -1.42 5.97
CA ARG A 97 -13.49 -2.09 6.13
C ARG A 97 -13.44 -3.61 5.92
N HIS A 98 -12.29 -4.14 5.51
CA HIS A 98 -12.05 -5.55 5.26
C HIS A 98 -11.35 -6.27 6.42
N LEU A 99 -11.12 -5.57 7.54
CA LEU A 99 -10.49 -6.13 8.72
C LEU A 99 -11.51 -6.21 9.85
N ASP A 100 -11.72 -7.42 10.37
CA ASP A 100 -12.78 -7.70 11.34
C ASP A 100 -12.26 -7.78 12.78
N THR A 101 -10.94 -7.90 12.94
CA THR A 101 -10.32 -8.07 14.26
C THR A 101 -9.30 -6.99 14.59
N GLU A 102 -9.19 -6.71 15.90
CA GLU A 102 -8.14 -5.86 16.46
C GLU A 102 -6.72 -6.33 16.10
N SER A 103 -6.52 -7.65 15.93
CA SER A 103 -5.22 -8.18 15.55
C SER A 103 -4.86 -7.86 14.09
N GLU A 104 -5.84 -7.91 13.20
CA GLU A 104 -5.66 -7.54 11.80
C GLU A 104 -5.42 -6.04 11.67
N MET A 105 -6.24 -5.22 12.33
CA MET A 105 -6.05 -3.76 12.37
C MET A 105 -4.65 -3.39 12.87
N ARG A 106 -4.17 -4.01 13.96
CA ARG A 106 -2.79 -3.78 14.45
C ARG A 106 -1.72 -4.18 13.43
N SER A 107 -1.92 -5.26 12.68
CA SER A 107 -1.01 -5.70 11.61
C SER A 107 -0.95 -4.68 10.49
N PHE A 108 -2.12 -4.21 10.07
CA PHE A 108 -2.30 -3.17 9.06
C PHE A 108 -1.62 -1.86 9.48
N ASP A 109 -1.94 -1.33 10.67
CA ASP A 109 -1.33 -0.09 11.17
C ASP A 109 0.19 -0.21 11.36
N THR A 110 0.68 -1.39 11.72
CA THR A 110 2.13 -1.63 11.80
C THR A 110 2.79 -1.49 10.43
N THR A 111 2.11 -1.90 9.36
CA THR A 111 2.59 -1.72 7.98
C THR A 111 2.55 -0.24 7.59
N CYS A 112 1.43 0.45 7.87
CA CYS A 112 1.26 1.86 7.57
C CYS A 112 2.29 2.75 8.29
N ARG A 113 2.55 2.51 9.58
CA ARG A 113 3.62 3.20 10.33
C ARG A 113 5.01 2.95 9.77
N LYS A 114 5.29 1.73 9.27
CA LYS A 114 6.57 1.43 8.62
C LYS A 114 6.71 2.16 7.29
N LEU A 115 5.64 2.22 6.51
CA LEU A 115 5.61 2.97 5.26
C LEU A 115 5.79 4.47 5.51
N HIS A 116 5.11 5.03 6.51
CA HIS A 116 5.27 6.42 6.94
C HIS A 116 6.73 6.74 7.31
N LYS A 117 7.36 5.92 8.17
CA LYS A 117 8.78 6.07 8.51
C LYS A 117 9.72 5.94 7.31
N PHE A 118 9.40 5.05 6.37
CA PHE A 118 10.15 4.93 5.13
C PHE A 118 10.08 6.22 4.30
N PHE A 119 8.91 6.86 4.27
CA PHE A 119 8.76 8.16 3.62
C PHE A 119 9.51 9.28 4.31
N GLU A 120 9.54 9.32 5.65
CA GLU A 120 10.32 10.32 6.41
C GLU A 120 11.84 10.16 6.24
N SER A 121 12.31 8.93 6.09
CA SER A 121 13.75 8.62 6.00
C SER A 121 14.34 8.80 4.59
N ASN A 122 13.51 9.03 3.58
CA ASN A 122 13.90 9.17 2.17
C ASN A 122 13.46 10.53 1.57
N ILE A 123 13.40 11.57 2.41
CA ILE A 123 13.25 12.98 2.01
C ILE A 123 14.64 13.62 1.93
#